data_AF-A0A1U7JF28-F1
#
_entry.id   AF-A0A1U7JF28-F1
#
_cell.length_a   1.000
_cell.length_b   1.000
_cell.length_c   1.000
_cell.angle_alpha   90.00
_cell.angle_beta   90.00
_cell.angle_gamma   90.00
#
_symmetry.space_group_name_H-M   'P 1'
#
loop_
_entity.id
_entity.type
_entity.pdbx_description
1 polymer ?
#
loop_
_entity_poly.entity_id
_entity_poly.type
_entity_poly.pdbx_seq_one_letter_code
_entity_poly.pdbx_strand_id
1 'polypeptide(L)'
;MHRAVGYIDQDDEGHDIRANLLVVARPPSAPPRCEIMYAPVQASDVYSGIWRFETAHGEMRVRQSTLYGGRRVAVEQGKSYSILMGASGRTARIDPI
;
A
#
# COMPACT_ATOMS: atom_id res chain seq x y z
N MET A 1 20.99 11.66 -9.14
CA MET A 1 20.29 10.87 -8.10
C MET A 1 19.26 11.79 -7.47
N HIS A 2 17.99 11.66 -7.84
CA HIS A 2 16.93 12.51 -7.28
C HIS A 2 16.30 11.79 -6.08
N ARG A 3 16.38 12.40 -4.90
CA ARG A 3 15.73 11.90 -3.68
C ARG A 3 14.64 12.90 -3.32
N ALA A 4 13.39 12.48 -3.38
CA ALA A 4 12.30 13.20 -2.74
C ALA A 4 12.20 12.70 -1.30
N VAL A 5 12.26 13.61 -0.34
CA VAL A 5 11.98 13.34 1.08
C VAL A 5 10.81 14.23 1.44
N GLY A 6 9.63 13.63 1.63
CA GLY A 6 8.48 14.29 2.23
C GLY A 6 8.62 14.32 3.75
N TYR A 7 8.17 15.41 4.37
CA TYR A 7 8.01 15.50 5.82
C TYR A 7 6.56 15.13 6.14
N ILE A 8 6.35 14.15 7.03
CA ILE A 8 5.02 13.72 7.46
C ILE A 8 4.59 14.61 8.61
N ASP A 9 3.40 15.20 8.51
CA ASP A 9 2.76 15.88 9.63
C ASP A 9 2.29 14.83 10.65
N GLN A 10 2.73 14.97 11.90
CA GLN A 10 2.43 13.99 12.95
C GLN A 10 0.94 13.98 13.32
N ASP A 11 0.23 15.07 13.07
CA ASP A 11 -1.20 15.18 13.34
C ASP A 11 -2.07 14.67 12.17
N ASP A 12 -1.46 14.38 11.01
CA ASP A 12 -2.12 13.91 9.77
C ASP A 12 -1.72 12.48 9.37
N GLU A 13 -1.03 11.75 10.26
CA GLU A 13 -0.46 10.42 10.03
C GLU A 13 -1.59 9.41 9.65
N GLY A 14 -1.69 9.06 8.35
CA GLY A 14 -2.77 8.24 7.79
C GLY A 14 -3.68 8.91 6.75
N HIS A 15 -3.66 10.25 6.66
CA HIS A 15 -4.21 11.05 5.56
C HIS A 15 -3.18 11.35 4.46
N ASP A 16 -1.93 10.91 4.67
CA ASP A 16 -0.74 11.18 3.84
C ASP A 16 -0.91 10.91 2.33
N ILE A 17 -1.79 9.97 1.95
CA ILE A 17 -2.00 9.59 0.55
C ILE A 17 -3.48 9.39 0.23
N ARG A 18 -3.84 9.61 -1.05
CA ARG A 18 -5.14 9.20 -1.62
C ARG A 18 -5.24 7.68 -1.68
N ALA A 19 -5.48 7.06 -0.53
CA ALA A 19 -5.49 5.62 -0.36
C ALA A 19 -6.80 5.00 -0.89
N ASN A 20 -6.64 3.85 -1.52
CA ASN A 20 -7.73 2.96 -1.93
C ASN A 20 -7.58 1.54 -1.30
N LEU A 21 -6.65 1.40 -0.36
CA LEU A 21 -6.39 0.19 0.40
C LEU A 21 -6.20 0.51 1.89
N LEU A 22 -6.67 -0.40 2.73
CA LEU A 22 -6.28 -0.54 4.12
C LEU A 22 -5.23 -1.64 4.24
N VAL A 23 -4.13 -1.35 4.92
CA VAL A 23 -3.10 -2.35 5.23
C VAL A 23 -3.58 -3.16 6.43
N VAL A 24 -3.86 -4.44 6.19
CA VAL A 24 -4.27 -5.42 7.21
C VAL A 24 -3.05 -6.01 7.90
N ALA A 25 -2.00 -6.29 7.12
CA ALA A 25 -0.71 -6.72 7.64
C ALA A 25 0.40 -5.95 6.91
N ARG A 26 1.17 -5.19 7.69
CA ARG A 26 2.34 -4.46 7.23
C ARG A 26 3.51 -5.44 7.06
N PRO A 27 4.34 -5.30 6.01
CA PRO A 27 5.54 -6.15 5.88
C PRO A 27 6.43 -6.04 7.12
N PRO A 28 6.87 -7.17 7.70
CA PRO A 28 7.55 -7.19 8.98
C PRO A 28 8.88 -6.43 8.96
N SER A 29 9.58 -6.44 7.82
CA SER A 29 10.88 -5.78 7.67
C SER A 29 10.79 -4.36 7.11
N ALA A 30 9.59 -3.80 6.96
CA ALA A 30 9.43 -2.46 6.42
C ALA A 30 9.90 -1.41 7.45
N PRO A 31 10.76 -0.44 7.07
CA PRO A 31 11.19 0.65 7.95
C PRO A 31 10.01 1.42 8.52
N PRO A 32 9.89 1.58 9.86
CA PRO A 32 8.75 2.27 10.47
C PRO A 32 8.68 3.73 9.99
N ARG A 33 7.46 4.28 9.89
CA ARG A 33 7.21 5.70 9.60
C ARG A 33 7.86 6.20 8.29
N CYS A 34 7.76 5.41 7.23
CA CYS A 34 8.31 5.74 5.90
C CYS A 34 7.31 5.37 4.82
N GLU A 35 7.14 6.25 3.83
CA GLU A 35 6.43 5.89 2.60
C GLU A 35 7.28 4.90 1.79
N ILE A 36 6.66 3.85 1.28
CA ILE A 36 7.36 2.81 0.51
C ILE A 36 6.56 2.49 -0.74
N MET A 37 7.23 2.59 -1.89
CA MET A 37 6.70 2.17 -3.18
C MET A 37 7.18 0.76 -3.51
N TYR A 38 6.24 -0.13 -3.77
CA TYR A 38 6.50 -1.48 -4.25
C TYR A 38 5.98 -1.61 -5.68
N ALA A 39 6.87 -1.89 -6.63
CA ALA A 39 6.51 -2.16 -8.01
C ALA A 39 7.63 -2.96 -8.72
N PRO A 40 7.28 -3.94 -9.57
CA PRO A 40 5.97 -4.57 -9.69
C PRO A 40 5.70 -5.54 -8.53
N VAL A 41 4.44 -5.62 -8.08
CA VAL A 41 3.99 -6.67 -7.14
C VAL A 41 2.76 -7.38 -7.68
N GLN A 42 2.75 -8.71 -7.58
CA GLN A 42 1.63 -9.52 -8.06
C GLN A 42 0.59 -9.73 -6.96
N ALA A 43 -0.69 -9.56 -7.33
CA ALA A 43 -1.79 -9.79 -6.42
C ALA A 43 -2.10 -11.30 -6.30
N SER A 44 -2.15 -11.80 -5.08
CA SER A 44 -2.73 -13.11 -4.75
C SER A 44 -3.94 -12.92 -3.85
N ASP A 45 -5.06 -13.58 -4.13
CA ASP A 45 -6.19 -13.57 -3.20
C ASP A 45 -5.86 -14.48 -1.99
N VAL A 46 -6.23 -14.03 -0.79
CA VAL A 46 -6.08 -14.83 0.44
C VAL A 46 -7.44 -15.32 0.90
N TYR A 47 -8.39 -14.39 1.05
CA TYR A 47 -9.75 -14.65 1.49
C TYR A 47 -10.62 -13.40 1.29
N SER A 48 -11.80 -13.58 0.69
CA SER A 48 -12.93 -12.61 0.59
C SER A 48 -12.54 -11.13 0.74
N GLY A 49 -11.84 -10.60 -0.27
CA GLY A 49 -11.51 -9.18 -0.38
C GLY A 49 -10.20 -8.73 0.29
N ILE A 50 -9.43 -9.66 0.84
CA ILE A 50 -8.04 -9.44 1.30
C ILE A 50 -7.06 -9.96 0.26
N TRP A 51 -6.22 -9.05 -0.22
CA TRP A 51 -5.18 -9.33 -1.21
C TRP A 51 -3.82 -9.40 -0.52
N ARG A 52 -3.00 -10.36 -0.96
CA ARG A 52 -1.60 -10.51 -0.58
C ARG A 52 -0.69 -10.02 -1.71
N PHE A 53 0.38 -9.35 -1.30
CA PHE A 53 1.50 -8.96 -2.15
C PHE A 53 2.80 -9.40 -1.49
N GLU A 54 3.64 -10.13 -2.22
CA GLU A 54 5.01 -10.41 -1.80
C GLU A 54 5.87 -9.17 -2.12
N THR A 55 6.55 -8.64 -1.11
CA THR A 55 7.41 -7.44 -1.25
C THR A 55 8.84 -7.75 -0.79
N ALA A 56 9.78 -6.86 -1.10
CA ALA A 56 11.16 -6.97 -0.61
C ALA A 56 11.27 -6.94 0.93
N HIS A 57 10.26 -6.42 1.64
CA HIS A 57 10.21 -6.36 3.11
C HIS A 57 9.36 -7.47 3.74
N GLY A 58 8.89 -8.42 2.94
CA GLY A 58 8.01 -9.51 3.33
C GLY A 58 6.57 -9.34 2.85
N GLU A 59 5.70 -10.23 3.34
CA GLU A 59 4.29 -10.29 2.94
C GLU A 59 3.53 -9.03 3.38
N MET A 60 2.80 -8.42 2.45
CA MET A 60 1.83 -7.36 2.72
C MET A 60 0.42 -7.89 2.48
N ARG A 61 -0.51 -7.66 3.42
CA ARG A 61 -1.93 -7.93 3.23
C ARG A 61 -2.73 -6.65 3.26
N VAL A 62 -3.64 -6.50 2.31
CA VAL A 62 -4.46 -5.30 2.16
C VAL A 62 -5.91 -5.64 1.88
N ARG A 63 -6.81 -4.74 2.28
CA ARG A 63 -8.23 -4.80 1.93
C ARG A 63 -8.59 -3.55 1.14
N GLN A 64 -9.46 -3.70 0.13
CA GLN A 64 -9.99 -2.54 -0.58
C GLN A 64 -10.77 -1.62 0.36
N SER A 65 -10.56 -0.31 0.19
CA SER A 65 -11.21 0.74 0.96
C SER A 65 -11.28 2.01 0.12
N THR A 66 -12.26 2.87 0.35
CA THR A 66 -12.36 4.18 -0.34
C THR A 66 -12.31 5.35 0.63
N LEU A 67 -11.78 5.12 1.85
CA LEU A 67 -11.83 6.07 2.96
C LEU A 67 -11.19 7.44 2.66
N TYR A 68 -10.21 7.51 1.75
CA TYR A 68 -9.39 8.71 1.54
C TYR A 68 -9.43 9.21 0.09
N GLY A 69 -10.57 9.07 -0.58
CA GLY A 69 -10.78 9.60 -1.94
C GLY A 69 -9.93 8.93 -3.02
N GLY A 70 -9.27 7.81 -2.72
CA GLY A 70 -8.58 6.99 -3.71
C GLY A 70 -9.57 6.32 -4.68
N ARG A 71 -9.23 6.31 -5.97
CA ARG A 71 -10.03 5.61 -6.98
C ARG A 71 -10.09 4.13 -6.64
N ARG A 72 -11.29 3.55 -6.66
CA ARG A 72 -11.45 2.09 -6.53
C ARG A 72 -10.81 1.40 -7.73
N VAL A 73 -9.89 0.48 -7.45
CA VAL A 73 -9.23 -0.37 -8.45
C VAL A 73 -9.77 -1.79 -8.27
N ALA A 74 -10.18 -2.44 -9.36
CA ALA A 74 -10.49 -3.87 -9.33
C ALA A 74 -9.15 -4.62 -9.30
N VAL A 75 -8.87 -5.31 -8.20
CA VAL A 75 -7.66 -6.12 -8.08
C VAL A 75 -8.00 -7.51 -8.59
N GLU A 76 -7.12 -8.05 -9.42
CA GLU A 76 -7.28 -9.33 -10.12
C GLU A 76 -6.08 -10.23 -9.77
N GLN A 77 -6.37 -11.51 -9.57
CA GLN A 77 -5.34 -12.49 -9.26
C GLN A 77 -4.31 -12.61 -10.40
N GLY A 78 -3.03 -12.63 -10.03
CA GLY A 78 -1.91 -12.78 -10.98
C GLY A 78 -1.57 -11.52 -11.78
N LYS A 79 -2.35 -10.43 -11.67
CA LYS A 79 -1.98 -9.14 -12.26
C LYS A 79 -0.92 -8.43 -11.41
N SER A 80 -0.14 -7.61 -12.10
CA SER A 80 0.91 -6.79 -11.48
C SER A 80 0.40 -5.38 -11.19
N TYR A 81 0.83 -4.83 -10.07
CA TYR A 81 0.43 -3.52 -9.60
C TYR A 81 1.62 -2.76 -9.03
N SER A 82 1.44 -1.45 -8.88
CA SER A 82 2.25 -0.61 -8.01
C SER A 82 1.49 -0.36 -6.72
N ILE A 83 2.19 -0.40 -5.58
CA ILE A 83 1.61 -0.09 -4.28
C ILE A 83 2.48 0.94 -3.57
N LEU A 84 1.89 2.10 -3.29
CA LEU A 84 2.46 3.10 -2.38
C LEU A 84 1.85 2.89 -0.99
N MET A 85 2.63 2.34 -0.06
CA MET A 85 2.27 2.25 1.34
C MET A 85 2.55 3.60 2.00
N GLY A 86 1.53 4.19 2.65
CA GLY A 86 1.68 5.43 3.40
C GLY A 86 2.59 5.25 4.61
N ALA A 87 3.14 6.35 5.12
CA ALA A 87 4.17 6.29 6.15
C ALA A 87 3.73 5.64 7.46
N SER A 88 2.47 5.85 7.84
CA SER A 88 1.84 5.19 8.99
C SER A 88 1.81 3.65 8.85
N GLY A 89 1.93 3.13 7.63
CA GLY A 89 1.78 1.71 7.32
C GLY A 89 0.34 1.19 7.47
N ARG A 90 -0.65 2.07 7.65
CA ARG A 90 -2.07 1.72 7.85
C ARG A 90 -2.89 1.79 6.56
N THR A 91 -2.44 2.60 5.62
CA THR A 91 -3.10 2.86 4.35
C THR A 91 -2.14 2.64 3.19
N ALA A 92 -2.69 2.28 2.04
CA ALA A 92 -1.93 2.17 0.82
C ALA A 92 -2.74 2.63 -0.39
N ARG A 93 -2.05 3.00 -1.45
CA ARG A 93 -2.62 3.23 -2.77
C ARG A 93 -2.11 2.16 -3.71
N ILE A 94 -3.02 1.54 -4.46
CA ILE A 94 -2.72 0.62 -5.55
C ILE A 94 -3.12 1.21 -6.89
N ASP A 95 -2.27 1.04 -7.88
CA ASP A 95 -2.54 1.37 -9.28
C ASP A 95 -2.06 0.21 -10.18
N PRO A 96 -2.81 -0.15 -11.24
CA PRO A 96 -2.38 -1.14 -12.21
C PRO A 96 -1.15 -0.64 -12.99
N ILE A 97 -0.26 -1.57 -13.37
CA ILE A 97 0.90 -1.32 -14.25
C ILE A 97 0.69 -2.06 -15.57
#